data_AF-A0A369IHZ6-F1
#
_entry.id   AF-A0A369IHZ6-F1
#
_cell.length_a   1.000
_cell.length_b   1.000
_cell.length_c   1.000
_cell.angle_alpha   90.00
_cell.angle_beta   90.00
_cell.angle_gamma   90.00
#
_symmetry.space_group_name_H-M   'P 1'
#
loop_
_entity.id
_entity.type
_entity.pdbx_description
1 polymer ?
#
loop_
_entity_poly.entity_id
_entity_poly.type
_entity_poly.pdbx_seq_one_letter_code
_entity_poly.pdbx_strand_id
1 'polypeptide(L)'
;MKNYVPNLIAARHRVLPDYFKESPENKGNSTPSPGSFLWNMLAIAVMVAALSTWGTHLGFSFSLLTFAFFASDWGRRMLEQKLQFYFTSSLKAGLWGVILLLSVLTGFQYKGRIDLANEKLRLEAVEKQKAEAEFNRRETLRIDSLRGYLSLAEASFKKGSYAKAIRLYNHSSRFATTNESADQRRLHEGLAISYVRIKAYQSAIEHYNGLSSLNDEQMYQRALCYLRLGRKSEALSDLTRAADAGNKTAAKLYEKENPLLRKVLYYQTVCCDGSYSPSNAKGRGACSHHGGVCDWNKPIYETYRKYDVSSL
;
A
#
# COMPACT_ATOMS: atom_id res chain seq x y z
N MET A 1 -42.81 9.99 104.18
CA MET A 1 -41.61 10.80 104.50
C MET A 1 -40.69 9.95 105.38
N LYS A 2 -39.55 9.51 104.84
CA LYS A 2 -38.46 8.98 105.66
C LYS A 2 -37.27 9.90 105.46
N ASN A 3 -36.91 10.57 106.55
CA ASN A 3 -35.88 11.59 106.65
C ASN A 3 -34.52 10.98 106.31
N TYR A 4 -33.86 11.49 105.27
CA TYR A 4 -32.44 11.24 105.07
C TYR A 4 -31.66 11.98 106.16
N VAL A 5 -30.89 11.23 106.94
CA VAL A 5 -29.97 11.79 107.94
C VAL A 5 -28.72 12.29 107.19
N PRO A 6 -28.38 13.60 107.22
CA PRO A 6 -27.16 14.08 106.59
C PRO A 6 -25.92 13.53 107.33
N ASN A 7 -24.88 13.17 106.58
CA ASN A 7 -23.56 12.69 107.06
C ASN A 7 -23.44 11.24 107.58
N LEU A 8 -24.17 10.28 106.98
CA LEU A 8 -23.97 8.85 107.28
C LEU A 8 -22.64 8.25 106.76
N ILE A 9 -21.93 8.92 105.85
CA ILE A 9 -20.66 8.45 105.30
C ILE A 9 -19.54 9.39 105.76
N ALA A 10 -18.59 8.84 106.52
CA ALA A 10 -17.41 9.56 106.99
C ALA A 10 -16.63 10.17 105.81
N ALA A 11 -16.08 11.38 105.97
CA ALA A 11 -15.41 12.12 104.89
C ALA A 11 -14.32 11.33 104.15
N ARG A 12 -13.64 10.39 104.83
CA ARG A 12 -12.63 9.49 104.25
C ARG A 12 -13.18 8.38 103.34
N HIS A 13 -14.49 8.22 103.27
CA HIS A 13 -15.17 7.22 102.43
C HIS A 13 -16.13 7.86 101.41
N ARG A 14 -16.04 9.19 101.22
CA ARG A 14 -16.64 9.81 100.04
C ARG A 14 -15.81 9.39 98.83
N VAL A 15 -16.37 8.48 98.04
CA VAL A 15 -15.84 8.16 96.71
C VAL A 15 -15.82 9.46 95.92
N LEU A 16 -14.62 9.90 95.54
CA LEU A 16 -14.39 11.13 94.80
C LEU A 16 -15.20 11.10 93.49
N PRO A 17 -15.95 12.16 93.13
CA PRO A 17 -16.71 12.22 91.88
C PRO A 17 -15.82 12.14 90.63
N ASP A 18 -14.50 12.21 90.78
CA ASP A 18 -13.53 12.03 89.69
C ASP A 18 -13.39 10.59 89.19
N TYR A 19 -13.96 9.59 89.87
CA TYR A 19 -13.91 8.19 89.41
C TYR A 19 -14.82 7.89 88.20
N PHE A 20 -15.74 8.79 87.86
CA PHE A 20 -16.68 8.65 86.73
C PHE A 20 -16.47 9.67 85.61
N LYS A 21 -15.32 10.37 85.59
CA LYS A 21 -14.91 11.02 84.34
C LYS A 21 -14.45 9.91 83.40
N GLU A 22 -15.19 9.69 82.32
CA GLU A 22 -14.63 9.07 81.13
C GLU A 22 -13.28 9.74 80.90
N SER A 23 -12.20 8.96 81.05
CA SER A 23 -10.87 9.40 80.65
C SER A 23 -11.05 9.98 79.26
N PRO A 24 -10.65 11.24 78.99
CA PRO A 24 -10.68 11.73 77.63
C PRO A 24 -9.89 10.69 76.86
N GLU A 25 -10.56 9.91 76.01
CA GLU A 25 -9.89 9.07 75.04
C GLU A 25 -8.96 10.04 74.37
N ASN A 26 -7.69 9.89 74.72
CA ASN A 26 -6.63 10.68 74.19
C ASN A 26 -6.64 10.24 72.73
N LYS A 27 -7.37 10.98 71.89
CA LYS A 27 -7.05 11.22 70.49
C LYS A 27 -5.72 11.97 70.48
N GLY A 28 -4.73 11.42 71.18
CA GLY A 28 -3.35 11.72 70.95
C GLY A 28 -3.20 11.40 69.48
N ASN A 29 -2.88 12.44 68.71
CA ASN A 29 -2.21 12.29 67.45
C ASN A 29 -0.97 11.45 67.75
N SER A 30 -1.12 10.13 67.81
CA SER A 30 -0.04 9.19 67.96
C SER A 30 0.76 9.40 66.69
N THR A 31 1.85 10.15 66.82
CA THR A 31 2.80 10.31 65.73
C THR A 31 3.09 8.91 65.22
N PRO A 32 2.85 8.64 63.92
CA PRO A 32 2.99 7.31 63.36
C PRO A 32 4.37 6.80 63.76
N SER A 33 4.41 5.63 64.38
CA SER A 33 5.68 5.05 64.76
C SER A 33 6.54 4.94 63.49
N PRO A 34 7.86 5.16 63.55
CA PRO A 34 8.72 5.10 62.37
C PRO A 34 8.52 3.82 61.54
N GLY A 35 8.19 2.71 62.21
CA GLY A 35 7.84 1.45 61.55
C GLY A 35 6.53 1.49 60.76
N SER A 36 5.49 2.20 61.22
CA SER A 36 4.20 2.27 60.54
C SER A 36 4.29 3.07 59.23
N PHE A 37 5.13 4.11 59.19
CA PHE A 37 5.44 4.86 57.98
C PHE A 37 6.09 3.96 56.91
N LEU A 38 7.06 3.13 57.29
CA LEU A 38 7.73 2.18 56.38
C LEU A 38 6.75 1.15 55.80
N TRP A 39 5.84 0.62 56.61
CA TRP A 39 4.82 -0.33 56.15
C TRP A 39 3.84 0.29 55.15
N ASN A 40 3.44 1.54 55.35
CA ASN A 40 2.57 2.23 54.40
C ASN A 40 3.29 2.55 53.09
N MET A 41 4.58 2.94 53.13
CA MET A 41 5.39 3.12 51.93
C MET A 41 5.56 1.82 51.14
N LEU A 42 5.81 0.71 51.83
CA LEU A 42 5.86 -0.61 51.22
C LEU A 42 4.52 -1.01 50.57
N ALA A 43 3.40 -0.76 51.25
CA ALA A 43 2.07 -1.03 50.71
C ALA A 43 1.80 -0.21 49.43
N ILE A 44 2.18 1.06 49.39
CA ILE A 44 2.06 1.91 48.19
C ILE A 44 2.91 1.36 47.05
N ALA A 45 4.18 1.01 47.30
CA ALA A 45 5.06 0.43 46.29
C ALA A 45 4.48 -0.88 45.72
N VAL A 46 3.93 -1.73 46.58
CA VAL A 46 3.28 -2.98 46.18
C VAL A 46 1.98 -2.72 45.40
N MET A 47 1.18 -1.71 45.74
CA MET A 47 0.01 -1.32 44.93
C MET A 47 0.40 -0.85 43.53
N VAL A 48 1.48 -0.06 43.41
CA VAL A 48 1.98 0.39 42.10
C VAL A 48 2.43 -0.82 41.27
N ALA A 49 3.14 -1.78 41.89
CA ALA A 49 3.51 -3.04 41.25
C ALA A 49 2.29 -3.91 40.88
N ALA A 50 1.22 -3.88 41.69
CA ALA A 50 -0.03 -4.57 41.39
C ALA A 50 -0.73 -3.96 40.18
N LEU A 51 -0.77 -2.63 40.08
CA LEU A 51 -1.39 -1.91 38.95
C LEU A 51 -0.60 -2.10 37.65
N SER A 52 0.73 -2.11 37.72
CA SER A 52 1.57 -2.35 36.53
C SER A 52 1.44 -3.78 36.00
N THR A 53 1.11 -4.74 36.86
CA THR A 53 0.88 -6.14 36.50
C THR A 53 -0.59 -6.47 36.19
N TRP A 54 -1.52 -5.53 36.39
CA TRP A 54 -2.96 -5.78 36.26
C TRP A 54 -3.36 -6.21 34.85
N GLY A 55 -2.74 -5.60 33.84
CA GLY A 55 -2.98 -5.93 32.42
C GLY A 55 -2.42 -7.28 31.99
N THR A 56 -1.54 -7.89 32.79
CA THR A 56 -0.85 -9.15 32.44
C THR A 56 -1.29 -10.33 33.30
N HIS A 57 -1.57 -10.12 34.59
CA HIS A 57 -1.98 -11.20 35.49
C HIS A 57 -2.90 -10.75 36.64
N LEU A 58 -4.21 -10.69 36.34
CA LEU A 58 -5.26 -10.30 37.30
C LEU A 58 -5.16 -10.99 38.68
N GLY A 59 -4.85 -12.29 38.74
CA GLY A 59 -4.77 -13.03 40.01
C GLY A 59 -3.58 -12.63 40.89
N PHE A 60 -2.45 -12.26 40.29
CA PHE A 60 -1.23 -11.85 41.01
C PHE A 60 -1.34 -10.39 41.42
N SER A 61 -1.90 -9.55 40.56
CA SER A 61 -2.26 -8.17 40.92
C SER A 61 -3.25 -8.13 42.07
N PHE A 62 -4.26 -9.02 42.08
CA PHE A 62 -5.20 -9.14 43.20
C PHE A 62 -4.51 -9.64 44.48
N SER A 63 -3.57 -10.60 44.39
CA SER A 63 -2.82 -11.04 45.57
C SER A 63 -1.89 -9.94 46.12
N LEU A 64 -1.28 -9.12 45.26
CA LEU A 64 -0.48 -7.96 45.66
C LEU A 64 -1.36 -6.82 46.22
N LEU A 65 -2.55 -6.58 45.67
CA LEU A 65 -3.47 -5.60 46.24
C LEU A 65 -4.00 -6.03 47.61
N THR A 66 -4.33 -7.31 47.78
CA THR A 66 -4.71 -7.83 49.09
C THR A 66 -3.53 -7.75 50.06
N PHE A 67 -2.32 -8.13 49.64
CA PHE A 67 -1.08 -7.91 50.41
C PHE A 67 -0.95 -6.45 50.86
N ALA A 68 -1.02 -5.50 49.93
CA ALA A 68 -0.87 -4.08 50.22
C ALA A 68 -1.97 -3.56 51.16
N PHE A 69 -3.21 -4.03 50.99
CA PHE A 69 -4.33 -3.69 51.87
C PHE A 69 -4.07 -4.15 53.31
N PHE A 70 -3.64 -5.40 53.52
CA PHE A 70 -3.31 -5.93 54.85
C PHE A 70 -1.98 -5.38 55.43
N ALA A 71 -1.06 -4.90 54.59
CA ALA A 71 0.18 -4.24 55.02
C ALA A 71 -0.10 -2.83 55.56
N SER A 72 -1.05 -2.14 54.93
CA SER A 72 -1.41 -0.77 55.28
C SER A 72 -2.07 -0.69 56.66
N ASP A 73 -1.74 0.34 57.44
CA ASP A 73 -2.39 0.60 58.72
C ASP A 73 -3.90 0.81 58.56
N TRP A 74 -4.30 1.43 57.45
CA TRP A 74 -5.69 1.71 57.13
C TRP A 74 -6.51 0.43 56.93
N GLY A 75 -6.05 -0.49 56.07
CA GLY A 75 -6.77 -1.74 55.81
C GLY A 75 -6.86 -2.63 57.04
N ARG A 76 -5.81 -2.66 57.87
CA ARG A 76 -5.82 -3.38 59.16
C ARG A 76 -6.87 -2.83 60.12
N ARG A 77 -6.85 -1.53 60.39
CA ARG A 77 -7.80 -0.89 61.32
C ARG A 77 -9.25 -1.09 60.87
N MET A 78 -9.50 -0.99 59.57
CA MET A 78 -10.84 -1.20 59.01
C MET A 78 -11.36 -2.62 59.26
N LEU A 79 -10.50 -3.63 59.11
CA LEU A 79 -10.84 -5.04 59.37
C LEU A 79 -11.05 -5.31 60.86
N GLU A 80 -10.16 -4.84 61.71
CA GLU A 80 -10.25 -5.02 63.17
C GLU A 80 -11.53 -4.37 63.73
N GLN A 81 -11.90 -3.19 63.23
CA GLN A 81 -13.14 -2.51 63.60
C GLN A 81 -14.40 -3.25 63.13
N LYS A 82 -14.41 -3.73 61.88
CA LYS A 82 -15.60 -4.42 61.33
C LYS A 82 -15.80 -5.82 61.89
N LEU A 83 -14.72 -6.56 62.14
CA LEU A 83 -14.78 -7.93 62.64
C LEU A 83 -14.71 -8.02 64.17
N GLN A 84 -14.53 -6.89 64.86
CA GLN A 84 -14.38 -6.80 66.32
C GLN A 84 -13.32 -7.78 66.86
N PHE A 85 -12.22 -7.96 66.11
CA PHE A 85 -11.15 -8.90 66.42
C PHE A 85 -9.79 -8.21 66.28
N TYR A 86 -8.88 -8.48 67.22
CA TYR A 86 -7.50 -7.99 67.15
C TYR A 86 -6.60 -9.04 66.52
N PHE A 87 -5.89 -8.68 65.45
CA PHE A 87 -4.96 -9.62 64.83
C PHE A 87 -3.74 -9.85 65.73
N THR A 88 -3.65 -11.06 66.30
CA THR A 88 -2.46 -11.51 67.02
C THR A 88 -1.26 -11.62 66.06
N SER A 89 -0.04 -11.49 66.60
CA SER A 89 1.20 -11.56 65.82
C SER A 89 1.35 -12.90 65.07
N SER A 90 0.88 -14.00 65.66
CA SER A 90 0.87 -15.33 65.02
C SER A 90 -0.07 -15.39 63.82
N LEU A 91 -1.26 -14.81 63.93
CA LEU A 91 -2.27 -14.81 62.86
C LEU A 91 -1.83 -13.92 61.69
N LYS A 92 -1.14 -12.80 61.99
CA LYS A 92 -0.47 -11.96 60.98
C LYS A 92 0.57 -12.76 60.19
N ALA A 93 1.48 -13.44 60.88
CA ALA A 93 2.52 -14.24 60.24
C ALA A 93 1.94 -15.36 59.37
N GLY A 94 0.88 -16.04 59.84
CA GLY A 94 0.18 -17.07 59.07
C GLY A 94 -0.46 -16.52 57.79
N LEU A 95 -1.17 -15.39 57.87
CA LEU A 95 -1.78 -14.74 56.71
C LEU A 95 -0.73 -14.33 55.67
N TRP A 96 0.38 -13.75 56.12
CA TRP A 96 1.50 -13.37 55.23
C TRP A 96 2.11 -14.58 54.52
N GLY A 97 2.32 -15.68 55.25
CA GLY A 97 2.83 -16.92 54.67
C GLY A 97 1.93 -17.46 53.55
N VAL A 98 0.61 -17.43 53.77
CA VAL A 98 -0.38 -17.88 52.77
C VAL A 98 -0.40 -16.97 51.54
N ILE A 99 -0.39 -15.65 51.70
CA ILE A 99 -0.40 -14.69 50.59
C ILE A 99 0.89 -14.79 49.77
N LEU A 100 2.03 -14.95 50.42
CA LEU A 100 3.33 -15.07 49.76
C LEU A 100 3.43 -16.39 48.99
N LEU A 101 2.93 -17.49 49.57
CA LEU A 101 2.84 -18.79 48.90
C LEU A 101 1.91 -18.74 47.67
N LEU A 102 0.73 -18.13 47.77
CA LEU A 102 -0.20 -17.91 46.65
C LEU A 102 0.42 -17.04 45.54
N SER A 103 1.18 -16.02 45.91
CA SER A 103 1.85 -15.12 44.96
C SER A 103 2.97 -15.83 44.19
N VAL A 104 3.73 -16.71 44.87
CA VAL A 104 4.76 -17.54 44.23
C VAL A 104 4.12 -18.57 43.29
N LEU A 105 3.07 -19.28 43.74
CA LEU A 105 2.35 -20.27 42.94
C LEU A 105 1.77 -19.67 41.65
N THR A 106 1.15 -18.50 41.74
CA THR A 106 0.57 -17.81 40.57
C THR A 106 1.65 -17.24 39.63
N GLY A 107 2.79 -16.78 40.16
CA GLY A 107 3.93 -16.31 39.37
C GLY A 107 4.57 -17.39 38.49
N PHE A 108 4.72 -18.63 38.99
CA PHE A 108 5.26 -19.74 38.19
C PHE A 108 4.36 -20.12 37.02
N GLN A 109 3.04 -20.13 37.22
CA GLN A 109 2.07 -20.39 36.15
C GLN A 109 2.11 -19.30 35.06
N TYR A 110 2.31 -18.04 35.45
CA TYR A 110 2.42 -16.92 34.53
C TYR A 110 3.67 -17.01 33.65
N LYS A 111 4.83 -17.32 34.22
CA LYS A 111 6.08 -17.51 33.46
C LYS A 111 5.91 -18.60 32.38
N GLY A 112 5.32 -19.74 32.72
CA GLY A 112 5.05 -20.81 31.77
C GLY A 112 4.12 -20.39 30.62
N ARG A 113 3.10 -19.55 30.89
CA ARG A 113 2.22 -19.01 29.83
C ARG A 113 2.94 -18.03 28.91
N ILE A 114 3.80 -17.16 29.44
CA ILE A 114 4.61 -16.25 28.62
C ILE A 114 5.59 -17.03 27.75
N ASP A 115 6.29 -18.01 28.32
CA ASP A 115 7.26 -18.81 27.59
C ASP A 115 6.57 -19.55 26.43
N LEU A 116 5.39 -20.12 26.68
CA LEU A 116 4.56 -20.76 25.64
C LEU A 116 4.03 -19.78 24.59
N ALA A 117 3.64 -18.56 24.98
CA ALA A 117 3.22 -17.52 24.04
C ALA A 117 4.39 -17.05 23.15
N ASN A 118 5.56 -16.85 23.73
CA ASN A 118 6.77 -16.48 23.01
C ASN A 118 7.24 -17.60 22.08
N GLU A 119 7.13 -18.86 22.50
CA GLU A 119 7.45 -20.02 21.66
C GLU A 119 6.50 -20.09 20.45
N LYS A 120 5.19 -19.91 20.65
CA LYS A 120 4.22 -19.83 19.55
C LYS A 120 4.55 -18.71 18.57
N LEU A 121 4.83 -17.51 19.06
CA LEU A 121 5.22 -16.38 18.21
C LEU A 121 6.50 -16.66 17.41
N ARG A 122 7.47 -17.35 18.03
CA ARG A 122 8.70 -17.78 17.33
C ARG A 122 8.40 -18.81 16.25
N LEU A 123 7.55 -19.80 16.52
CA LEU A 123 7.14 -20.81 15.55
C LEU A 123 6.40 -20.16 14.37
N GLU A 124 5.45 -19.27 14.64
CA GLU A 124 4.72 -18.51 13.61
C GLU A 124 5.67 -17.66 12.76
N ALA A 125 6.66 -17.00 13.37
CA ALA A 125 7.67 -16.24 12.64
C ALA A 125 8.53 -17.13 11.72
N VAL A 126 8.93 -18.32 12.21
CA VAL A 126 9.69 -19.30 11.43
C VAL A 126 8.84 -19.87 10.28
N GLU A 127 7.57 -20.16 10.52
CA GLU A 127 6.64 -20.63 9.47
C GLU A 127 6.43 -19.57 8.40
N LYS A 128 6.21 -18.31 8.80
CA LYS A 128 6.09 -17.19 7.87
C LYS A 128 7.37 -17.01 7.05
N GLN A 129 8.53 -17.09 7.68
CA GLN A 129 9.82 -17.00 7.00
C GLN A 129 10.02 -18.15 6.00
N LYS A 130 9.64 -19.38 6.38
CA LYS A 130 9.68 -20.54 5.48
C LYS A 130 8.73 -20.38 4.30
N ALA A 131 7.51 -19.92 4.54
CA ALA A 131 6.52 -19.67 3.50
C ALA A 131 6.99 -18.58 2.52
N GLU A 132 7.59 -17.50 3.03
CA GLU A 132 8.20 -16.45 2.21
C GLU A 132 9.39 -16.96 1.41
N ALA A 133 10.27 -17.75 2.01
CA ALA A 133 11.39 -18.37 1.32
C ALA A 133 10.93 -19.33 0.21
N GLU A 134 9.87 -20.12 0.47
CA GLU A 134 9.30 -21.02 -0.52
C GLU A 134 8.62 -20.25 -1.67
N PHE A 135 7.88 -19.19 -1.35
CA PHE A 135 7.30 -18.30 -2.35
C PHE A 135 8.38 -17.69 -3.25
N ASN A 136 9.43 -17.12 -2.67
CA ASN A 136 10.55 -16.54 -3.39
C ASN A 136 11.29 -17.57 -4.26
N ARG A 137 11.42 -18.82 -3.76
CA ARG A 137 12.00 -19.93 -4.53
C ARG A 137 11.15 -20.28 -5.75
N ARG A 138 9.83 -20.43 -5.57
CA ARG A 138 8.89 -20.73 -6.67
C ARG A 138 8.89 -19.62 -7.71
N GLU A 139 8.94 -18.37 -7.25
CA GLU A 139 8.98 -17.20 -8.12
C GLU A 139 10.28 -17.14 -8.93
N THR A 140 11.41 -17.46 -8.31
CA THR A 140 12.70 -17.56 -9.02
C THR A 140 12.65 -18.61 -10.12
N LEU A 141 12.13 -19.81 -9.81
CA LEU A 141 11.96 -20.89 -10.81
C LEU A 141 11.03 -20.50 -11.96
N ARG A 142 9.97 -19.73 -11.67
CA ARG A 142 9.07 -19.18 -12.70
C ARG A 142 9.83 -18.23 -13.63
N ILE A 143 10.58 -17.27 -13.06
CA ILE A 143 11.36 -16.29 -13.82
C ILE A 143 12.46 -16.96 -14.64
N ASP A 144 13.15 -17.96 -14.09
CA ASP A 144 14.16 -18.73 -14.82
C ASP A 144 13.54 -19.49 -16.00
N SER A 145 12.34 -20.07 -15.80
CA SER A 145 11.59 -20.73 -16.88
C SER A 145 11.19 -19.72 -17.96
N LEU A 146 10.64 -18.56 -17.56
CA LEU A 146 10.28 -17.46 -18.47
C LEU A 146 11.46 -17.07 -19.36
N ARG A 147 12.59 -16.72 -18.74
CA ARG A 147 13.80 -16.25 -19.41
C ARG A 147 14.48 -17.34 -20.23
N GLY A 148 14.46 -18.58 -19.76
CA GLY A 148 14.95 -19.73 -20.50
C GLY A 148 14.22 -19.90 -21.83
N TYR A 149 12.88 -19.88 -21.80
CA TYR A 149 12.09 -19.95 -23.03
C TYR A 149 12.25 -18.72 -23.93
N LEU A 150 12.36 -17.50 -23.37
CA LEU A 150 12.64 -16.29 -24.16
C LEU A 150 13.96 -16.42 -24.91
N SER A 151 15.03 -16.84 -24.24
CA SER A 151 16.35 -17.00 -24.85
C SER A 151 16.33 -18.04 -25.99
N LEU A 152 15.67 -19.17 -25.78
CA LEU A 152 15.50 -20.19 -26.82
C LEU A 152 14.66 -19.69 -28.01
N ALA A 153 13.64 -18.89 -27.74
CA ALA A 153 12.80 -18.28 -28.77
C ALA A 153 13.62 -17.29 -29.62
N GLU A 154 14.38 -16.39 -28.99
CA GLU A 154 15.28 -15.44 -29.66
C GLU A 154 16.35 -16.15 -30.49
N ALA A 155 16.94 -17.23 -29.96
CA ALA A 155 17.91 -18.04 -30.69
C ALA A 155 17.27 -18.71 -31.93
N SER A 156 16.04 -19.20 -31.80
CA SER A 156 15.28 -19.78 -32.92
C SER A 156 14.89 -18.72 -33.95
N PHE A 157 14.54 -17.52 -33.50
CA PHE A 157 14.24 -16.37 -34.34
C PHE A 157 15.44 -15.94 -35.18
N LYS A 158 16.63 -15.81 -34.56
CA LYS A 158 17.89 -15.47 -35.25
C LYS A 158 18.27 -16.49 -36.33
N LYS A 159 17.90 -17.77 -36.14
CA LYS A 159 18.07 -18.84 -37.13
C LYS A 159 17.01 -18.83 -38.25
N GLY A 160 16.09 -17.87 -38.27
CA GLY A 160 15.00 -17.79 -39.24
C GLY A 160 13.87 -18.80 -39.01
N SER A 161 13.91 -19.58 -37.91
CA SER A 161 12.90 -20.59 -37.59
C SER A 161 11.69 -19.96 -36.87
N TYR A 162 10.98 -19.05 -37.55
CA TYR A 162 9.95 -18.19 -36.95
C TYR A 162 8.79 -18.96 -36.30
N ALA A 163 8.29 -20.01 -36.95
CA ALA A 163 7.22 -20.84 -36.37
C ALA A 163 7.64 -21.51 -35.06
N LYS A 164 8.91 -21.93 -34.94
CA LYS A 164 9.46 -22.49 -33.70
C LYS A 164 9.65 -21.39 -32.65
N ALA A 165 10.12 -20.22 -33.04
CA ALA A 165 10.26 -19.07 -32.16
C ALA A 165 8.91 -18.68 -31.53
N ILE A 166 7.84 -18.59 -32.33
CA ILE A 166 6.48 -18.31 -31.84
C ILE A 166 6.03 -19.33 -30.80
N ARG A 167 6.24 -20.62 -31.04
CA ARG A 167 5.89 -21.66 -30.05
C ARG A 167 6.64 -21.47 -28.73
N LEU A 168 7.93 -21.14 -28.79
CA LEU A 168 8.75 -20.92 -27.60
C LEU A 168 8.36 -19.63 -26.86
N TYR A 169 8.07 -18.54 -27.59
CA TYR A 169 7.51 -17.33 -26.99
C TYR A 169 6.16 -17.58 -26.32
N ASN A 170 5.24 -18.32 -26.97
CA ASN A 170 3.97 -18.70 -26.36
C ASN A 170 4.14 -19.65 -25.17
N HIS A 171 5.24 -20.40 -25.10
CA HIS A 171 5.54 -21.18 -23.89
C HIS A 171 6.04 -20.27 -22.76
N SER A 172 6.89 -19.31 -23.09
CA SER A 172 7.38 -18.29 -22.17
C SER A 172 6.22 -17.46 -21.58
N SER A 173 5.25 -17.06 -22.41
CA SER A 173 4.11 -16.24 -21.99
C SER A 173 3.25 -16.88 -20.89
N ARG A 174 3.25 -18.22 -20.77
CA ARG A 174 2.57 -18.93 -19.68
C ARG A 174 3.15 -18.65 -18.30
N PHE A 175 4.40 -18.22 -18.26
CA PHE A 175 5.09 -17.86 -17.03
C PHE A 175 5.10 -16.36 -16.79
N ALA A 176 4.71 -15.53 -17.77
CA ALA A 176 4.74 -14.07 -17.63
C ALA A 176 3.67 -13.56 -16.67
N THR A 177 3.99 -12.56 -15.86
CA THR A 177 3.02 -11.85 -15.01
C THR A 177 2.86 -10.40 -15.46
N THR A 178 1.78 -9.74 -15.03
CA THR A 178 1.42 -8.37 -15.45
C THR A 178 2.42 -7.29 -15.02
N ASN A 179 3.31 -7.60 -14.07
CA ASN A 179 4.24 -6.64 -13.47
C ASN A 179 5.62 -6.62 -14.16
N GLU A 180 5.89 -7.54 -15.10
CA GLU A 180 7.22 -7.73 -15.69
C GLU A 180 7.43 -6.90 -16.96
N SER A 181 7.61 -5.59 -16.82
CA SER A 181 7.64 -4.67 -17.97
C SER A 181 8.70 -4.99 -19.04
N ALA A 182 9.91 -5.40 -18.65
CA ALA A 182 11.01 -5.62 -19.59
C ALA A 182 10.90 -6.96 -20.34
N ASP A 183 10.70 -8.07 -19.62
CA ASP A 183 10.56 -9.39 -20.23
C ASP A 183 9.24 -9.51 -21.01
N GLN A 184 8.16 -8.86 -20.53
CA GLN A 184 6.90 -8.77 -21.28
C GLN A 184 7.08 -7.94 -22.56
N ARG A 185 7.76 -6.79 -22.51
CA ARG A 185 8.10 -6.03 -23.72
C ARG A 185 8.85 -6.90 -24.73
N ARG A 186 9.91 -7.58 -24.31
CA ARG A 186 10.70 -8.48 -25.17
C ARG A 186 9.85 -9.60 -25.77
N LEU A 187 8.95 -10.18 -24.99
CA LEU A 187 8.01 -11.20 -25.44
C LEU A 187 7.08 -10.67 -26.56
N HIS A 188 6.43 -9.52 -26.32
CA HIS A 188 5.53 -8.90 -27.29
C HIS A 188 6.27 -8.49 -28.57
N GLU A 189 7.47 -7.89 -28.45
CA GLU A 189 8.31 -7.54 -29.59
C GLU A 189 8.70 -8.78 -30.41
N GLY A 190 9.18 -9.83 -29.74
CA GLY A 190 9.58 -11.09 -30.37
C GLY A 190 8.43 -11.77 -31.10
N LEU A 191 7.24 -11.83 -30.48
CA LEU A 191 6.03 -12.38 -31.11
C LEU A 191 5.58 -11.53 -32.29
N ALA A 192 5.49 -10.20 -32.14
CA ALA A 192 5.06 -9.31 -33.20
C ALA A 192 5.91 -9.48 -34.45
N ILE A 193 7.24 -9.40 -34.32
CA ILE A 193 8.17 -9.53 -35.46
C ILE A 193 8.10 -10.96 -36.04
N SER A 194 7.99 -11.99 -35.21
CA SER A 194 7.86 -13.36 -35.69
C SER A 194 6.57 -13.57 -36.50
N TYR A 195 5.44 -13.00 -36.06
CA TYR A 195 4.18 -13.05 -36.78
C TYR A 195 4.22 -12.26 -38.10
N VAL A 196 4.91 -11.11 -38.14
CA VAL A 196 5.18 -10.38 -39.40
C VAL A 196 5.90 -11.29 -40.40
N ARG A 197 6.93 -12.02 -39.95
CA ARG A 197 7.75 -12.89 -40.81
C ARG A 197 6.96 -14.07 -41.39
N ILE A 198 5.96 -14.58 -40.66
CA ILE A 198 5.06 -15.63 -41.17
C ILE A 198 3.77 -15.09 -41.82
N LYS A 199 3.68 -13.77 -42.05
CA LYS A 199 2.53 -13.06 -42.65
C LYS A 199 1.22 -13.16 -41.86
N ALA A 200 1.29 -13.46 -40.57
CA ALA A 200 0.15 -13.44 -39.66
C ALA A 200 -0.09 -12.02 -39.12
N TYR A 201 -0.50 -11.11 -40.01
CA TYR A 201 -0.51 -9.67 -39.74
C TYR A 201 -1.44 -9.25 -38.60
N GLN A 202 -2.58 -9.93 -38.44
CA GLN A 202 -3.53 -9.62 -37.37
C GLN A 202 -2.93 -9.89 -35.97
N SER A 203 -2.33 -11.07 -35.78
CA SER A 203 -1.65 -11.42 -34.53
C SER A 203 -0.44 -10.53 -34.27
N ALA A 204 0.28 -10.11 -35.32
CA ALA A 204 1.37 -9.15 -35.16
C ALA A 204 0.89 -7.81 -34.59
N ILE A 205 -0.23 -7.28 -35.10
CA ILE A 205 -0.83 -6.04 -34.62
C ILE A 205 -1.25 -6.14 -33.15
N GLU A 206 -1.86 -7.26 -32.74
CA GLU A 206 -2.23 -7.49 -31.33
C GLU A 206 -1.02 -7.37 -30.40
N HIS A 207 0.11 -7.98 -30.78
CA HIS A 207 1.32 -7.89 -29.98
C HIS A 207 1.96 -6.50 -29.98
N TYR A 208 1.93 -5.77 -31.11
CA TYR A 208 2.35 -4.36 -31.13
C TYR A 208 1.45 -3.48 -30.26
N ASN A 209 0.13 -3.71 -30.25
CA ASN A 209 -0.80 -2.97 -29.40
C ASN A 209 -0.60 -3.26 -27.91
N GLY A 210 -0.03 -4.41 -27.56
CA GLY A 210 0.38 -4.74 -26.20
C GLY A 210 1.62 -3.97 -25.71
N LEU A 211 2.30 -3.22 -26.58
CA LEU A 211 3.45 -2.39 -26.20
C LEU A 211 2.97 -0.99 -25.79
N SER A 212 3.43 -0.52 -24.63
CA SER A 212 3.07 0.81 -24.11
C SER A 212 3.60 1.98 -24.95
N SER A 213 4.73 1.74 -25.64
CA SER A 213 5.39 2.71 -26.51
C SER A 213 6.03 1.96 -27.66
N LEU A 214 5.80 2.44 -28.89
CA LEU A 214 6.47 1.91 -30.07
C LEU A 214 7.62 2.82 -30.46
N ASN A 215 8.72 2.25 -30.91
CA ASN A 215 9.74 3.00 -31.65
C ASN A 215 9.33 3.19 -33.11
N ASP A 216 10.08 4.01 -33.84
CA ASP A 216 9.82 4.37 -35.23
C ASP A 216 9.77 3.14 -36.17
N GLU A 217 10.68 2.19 -35.98
CA GLU A 217 10.71 0.93 -36.75
C GLU A 217 9.50 0.03 -36.43
N GLN A 218 9.09 -0.06 -35.17
CA GLN A 218 7.93 -0.85 -34.75
C GLN A 218 6.62 -0.24 -35.28
N MET A 219 6.49 1.10 -35.25
CA MET A 219 5.37 1.80 -35.89
C MET A 219 5.33 1.51 -37.39
N TYR A 220 6.48 1.58 -38.07
CA TYR A 220 6.59 1.24 -39.48
C TYR A 220 6.17 -0.22 -39.77
N GLN A 221 6.65 -1.19 -38.99
CA GLN A 221 6.26 -2.61 -39.16
C GLN A 221 4.77 -2.85 -38.88
N ARG A 222 4.18 -2.18 -37.88
CA ARG A 222 2.74 -2.25 -37.63
C ARG A 222 1.94 -1.62 -38.78
N ALA A 223 2.39 -0.50 -39.33
CA ALA A 223 1.79 0.11 -40.51
C ALA A 223 1.78 -0.84 -41.72
N LEU A 224 2.88 -1.56 -41.95
CA LEU A 224 2.93 -2.58 -43.00
C LEU A 224 1.88 -3.67 -42.78
N CYS A 225 1.67 -4.10 -41.53
CA CYS A 225 0.61 -5.07 -41.21
C CYS A 225 -0.77 -4.50 -41.54
N TYR A 226 -1.05 -3.25 -41.16
CA TYR A 226 -2.31 -2.58 -41.48
C TYR A 226 -2.54 -2.48 -42.99
N LEU A 227 -1.53 -2.09 -43.78
CA LEU A 227 -1.63 -2.04 -45.24
C LEU A 227 -1.97 -3.40 -45.84
N ARG A 228 -1.35 -4.49 -45.33
CA ARG A 228 -1.61 -5.86 -45.81
C ARG A 228 -3.02 -6.34 -45.49
N LEU A 229 -3.65 -5.78 -44.46
CA LEU A 229 -5.04 -6.05 -44.09
C LEU A 229 -6.04 -5.06 -44.71
N GLY A 230 -5.58 -4.10 -45.54
CA GLY A 230 -6.43 -3.07 -46.15
C GLY A 230 -6.83 -1.92 -45.23
N ARG A 231 -6.28 -1.86 -44.01
CA ARG A 231 -6.57 -0.86 -42.98
C ARG A 231 -5.73 0.40 -43.20
N LYS A 232 -6.02 1.11 -44.30
CA LYS A 232 -5.15 2.17 -44.81
C LYS A 232 -5.07 3.40 -43.91
N SER A 233 -6.14 3.80 -43.24
CA SER A 233 -6.16 4.92 -42.30
C SER A 233 -5.16 4.74 -41.15
N GLU A 234 -5.22 3.60 -40.48
CA GLU A 234 -4.36 3.29 -39.34
C GLU A 234 -2.90 3.12 -39.78
N ALA A 235 -2.68 2.54 -40.95
CA ALA A 235 -1.35 2.48 -41.55
C ALA A 235 -0.75 3.86 -41.76
N LEU A 236 -1.51 4.80 -42.33
CA LEU A 236 -1.01 6.15 -42.59
C LEU A 236 -0.71 6.91 -41.29
N SER A 237 -1.55 6.76 -40.26
CA SER A 237 -1.28 7.32 -38.93
C SER A 237 0.05 6.80 -38.35
N ASP A 238 0.29 5.49 -38.41
CA ASP A 238 1.57 4.91 -37.96
C ASP A 238 2.76 5.36 -38.81
N LEU A 239 2.60 5.46 -40.13
CA LEU A 239 3.67 5.93 -41.02
C LEU A 239 4.03 7.39 -40.77
N THR A 240 3.04 8.25 -40.52
CA THR A 240 3.28 9.65 -40.16
C THR A 240 4.06 9.74 -38.86
N ARG A 241 3.63 9.06 -37.80
CA ARG A 241 4.35 9.06 -36.52
C ARG A 241 5.76 8.50 -36.63
N ALA A 242 5.95 7.43 -37.41
CA ALA A 242 7.29 6.89 -37.68
C ALA A 242 8.16 7.88 -38.47
N ALA A 243 7.59 8.57 -39.46
CA ALA A 243 8.29 9.59 -40.25
C ALA A 243 8.70 10.79 -39.39
N ASP A 244 7.81 11.26 -38.51
CA ASP A 244 8.07 12.35 -37.56
C ASP A 244 9.18 11.98 -36.56
N ALA A 245 9.24 10.69 -36.18
CA ALA A 245 10.33 10.13 -35.37
C ALA A 245 11.65 9.92 -36.15
N GLY A 246 11.69 10.27 -37.45
CA GLY A 246 12.90 10.24 -38.29
C GLY A 246 13.03 9.05 -39.23
N ASN A 247 12.04 8.15 -39.29
CA ASN A 247 12.09 6.98 -40.16
C ASN A 247 11.87 7.37 -41.64
N LYS A 248 12.98 7.50 -42.38
CA LYS A 248 12.96 7.86 -43.81
C LYS A 248 12.22 6.85 -44.69
N THR A 249 12.19 5.56 -44.29
CA THR A 249 11.47 4.54 -45.07
C THR A 249 9.98 4.67 -44.90
N ALA A 250 9.51 4.98 -43.68
CA ALA A 250 8.12 5.30 -43.40
C ALA A 250 7.66 6.56 -44.16
N ALA A 251 8.47 7.63 -44.16
CA ALA A 251 8.16 8.85 -44.90
C ALA A 251 7.99 8.59 -46.41
N LYS A 252 8.90 7.83 -47.03
CA LYS A 252 8.78 7.45 -48.44
C LYS A 252 7.53 6.61 -48.72
N LEU A 253 7.22 5.67 -47.82
CA LEU A 253 6.04 4.82 -47.98
C LEU A 253 4.74 5.62 -47.78
N TYR A 254 4.72 6.58 -46.85
CA TYR A 254 3.61 7.50 -46.65
C TYR A 254 3.30 8.30 -47.93
N GLU A 255 4.33 8.90 -48.55
CA GLU A 255 4.17 9.64 -49.81
C GLU A 255 3.65 8.77 -50.95
N LYS A 256 4.11 7.52 -51.00
CA LYS A 256 3.65 6.54 -51.99
C LYS A 256 2.19 6.14 -51.77
N GLU A 257 1.80 5.88 -50.52
CA GLU A 257 0.46 5.39 -50.18
C GLU A 257 -0.58 6.50 -50.14
N ASN A 258 -0.19 7.75 -49.87
CA ASN A 258 -1.08 8.89 -49.78
C ASN A 258 -0.58 10.09 -50.61
N PRO A 259 -0.38 9.97 -51.93
CA PRO A 259 0.23 11.01 -52.73
C PRO A 259 -0.59 12.31 -52.76
N LEU A 260 0.09 13.42 -53.03
CA LEU A 260 -0.58 14.70 -53.32
C LEU A 260 -1.34 14.59 -54.64
N LEU A 261 -2.65 14.79 -54.56
CA LEU A 261 -3.55 14.87 -55.70
C LEU A 261 -3.83 16.33 -56.03
N ARG A 262 -4.16 16.61 -57.29
CA ARG A 262 -4.58 17.93 -57.74
C ARG A 262 -6.04 17.85 -58.19
N LYS A 263 -6.88 18.75 -57.70
CA LYS A 263 -8.22 18.98 -58.26
C LYS A 263 -8.28 20.38 -58.85
N VAL A 264 -8.96 20.52 -59.99
CA VAL A 264 -9.26 21.84 -60.56
C VAL A 264 -10.29 22.50 -59.65
N LEU A 265 -9.98 23.69 -59.14
CA LEU A 265 -10.94 24.49 -58.37
C LEU A 265 -11.82 25.31 -59.30
N TYR A 266 -11.19 26.08 -60.19
CA TYR A 266 -11.85 26.94 -61.16
C TYR A 266 -10.88 27.30 -62.29
N TYR A 267 -11.38 28.04 -63.27
CA TYR A 267 -10.60 28.53 -64.40
C TYR A 267 -10.45 30.04 -64.32
N GLN A 268 -9.25 30.54 -64.60
CA GLN A 268 -8.97 31.97 -64.59
C GLN A 268 -8.33 32.44 -65.89
N THR A 269 -8.71 33.65 -66.29
CA THR A 269 -8.16 34.32 -67.47
C THR A 269 -6.81 34.94 -67.12
N VAL A 270 -5.82 34.66 -67.97
CA VAL A 270 -4.44 35.18 -67.88
C VAL A 270 -4.21 36.17 -69.01
N CYS A 271 -3.75 37.35 -68.64
CA CYS A 271 -3.34 38.39 -69.54
C CYS A 271 -1.98 38.06 -70.18
N CYS A 272 -1.64 38.69 -71.29
CA CYS A 272 -0.40 38.38 -72.02
C CYS A 272 0.89 38.81 -71.31
N ASP A 273 0.80 39.68 -70.32
CA ASP A 273 1.90 39.99 -69.39
C ASP A 273 2.09 38.96 -68.26
N GLY A 274 1.28 37.89 -68.23
CA GLY A 274 1.32 36.82 -67.24
C GLY A 274 0.48 37.06 -65.97
N SER A 275 -0.11 38.26 -65.83
CA SER A 275 -1.02 38.57 -64.71
C SER A 275 -2.39 37.88 -64.86
N TYR A 276 -3.10 37.70 -63.74
CA TYR A 276 -4.45 37.15 -63.73
C TYR A 276 -5.49 38.27 -63.80
N SER A 277 -6.54 38.09 -64.62
CA SER A 277 -7.69 39.00 -64.63
C SER A 277 -8.45 38.90 -63.30
N PRO A 278 -8.55 39.97 -62.49
CA PRO A 278 -9.21 39.93 -61.19
C PRO A 278 -10.70 39.58 -61.29
N SER A 279 -11.35 40.03 -62.37
CA SER A 279 -12.75 39.78 -62.68
C SER A 279 -12.96 38.57 -63.60
N ASN A 280 -11.89 37.85 -63.95
CA ASN A 280 -11.91 36.74 -64.90
C ASN A 280 -12.56 37.10 -66.26
N ALA A 281 -12.32 38.34 -66.73
CA ALA A 281 -12.95 38.89 -67.92
C ALA A 281 -12.48 38.21 -69.21
N LYS A 282 -13.42 37.91 -70.12
CA LYS A 282 -13.17 37.24 -71.41
C LYS A 282 -13.64 38.13 -72.57
N GLY A 283 -12.97 38.04 -73.72
CA GLY A 283 -13.38 38.72 -74.96
C GLY A 283 -12.59 39.99 -75.31
N ARG A 284 -13.06 40.74 -76.31
CA ARG A 284 -12.36 41.94 -76.81
C ARG A 284 -12.32 43.02 -75.74
N GLY A 285 -11.15 43.61 -75.53
CA GLY A 285 -10.92 44.65 -74.51
C GLY A 285 -10.51 44.12 -73.13
N ALA A 286 -10.68 42.82 -72.86
CA ALA A 286 -10.14 42.20 -71.65
C ALA A 286 -8.61 42.22 -71.70
N CYS A 287 -7.97 42.52 -70.56
CA CYS A 287 -6.53 42.64 -70.44
C CYS A 287 -5.88 43.67 -71.40
N SER A 288 -6.59 44.68 -71.89
CA SER A 288 -6.07 45.64 -72.89
C SER A 288 -4.79 46.36 -72.43
N HIS A 289 -4.72 46.73 -71.15
CA HIS A 289 -3.52 47.33 -70.53
C HIS A 289 -2.40 46.32 -70.25
N HIS A 290 -2.70 45.03 -70.39
CA HIS A 290 -1.82 43.90 -70.11
C HIS A 290 -1.52 43.10 -71.39
N GLY A 291 -1.65 43.73 -72.57
CA GLY A 291 -1.33 43.14 -73.87
C GLY A 291 -2.39 42.19 -74.44
N GLY A 292 -3.60 42.16 -73.88
CA GLY A 292 -4.70 41.28 -74.29
C GLY A 292 -4.74 39.96 -73.49
N VAL A 293 -5.68 39.08 -73.86
CA VAL A 293 -5.86 37.78 -73.20
C VAL A 293 -5.02 36.72 -73.90
N CYS A 294 -4.18 36.04 -73.14
CA CYS A 294 -3.33 34.96 -73.66
C CYS A 294 -3.87 33.56 -73.33
N ASP A 295 -4.55 33.39 -72.19
CA ASP A 295 -5.24 32.14 -71.86
C ASP A 295 -6.54 32.46 -71.09
N TRP A 296 -7.70 32.23 -71.71
CA TRP A 296 -9.01 32.52 -71.11
C TRP A 296 -9.55 31.38 -70.24
N ASN A 297 -8.85 30.24 -70.19
CA ASN A 297 -9.31 29.03 -69.51
C ASN A 297 -8.16 28.31 -68.79
N LYS A 298 -7.29 29.06 -68.11
CA LYS A 298 -6.20 28.46 -67.33
C LYS A 298 -6.76 27.79 -66.08
N PRO A 299 -6.60 26.46 -65.90
CA PRO A 299 -7.07 25.78 -64.71
C PRO A 299 -6.22 26.17 -63.49
N ILE A 300 -6.89 26.56 -62.40
CA ILE A 300 -6.29 26.73 -61.08
C ILE A 300 -6.52 25.45 -60.28
N TYR A 301 -5.45 24.91 -59.69
CA TYR A 301 -5.47 23.63 -58.99
C TYR A 301 -5.28 23.83 -57.50
N GLU A 302 -5.97 23.01 -56.69
CA GLU A 302 -5.64 22.79 -55.28
C GLU A 302 -4.96 21.44 -55.13
N THR A 303 -3.87 21.41 -54.36
CA THR A 303 -3.20 20.17 -53.95
C THR A 303 -3.79 19.67 -52.64
N TYR A 304 -4.21 18.42 -52.59
CA TYR A 304 -4.77 17.78 -51.39
C TYR A 304 -4.35 16.31 -51.31
N ARG A 305 -4.43 15.71 -50.12
CA ARG A 305 -4.27 14.25 -49.94
C ARG A 305 -5.63 13.62 -49.71
N LYS A 306 -5.83 12.39 -50.18
CA LYS A 306 -7.09 11.66 -49.99
C LYS A 306 -7.36 11.38 -48.51
N TYR A 307 -6.29 11.09 -47.77
CA TYR A 307 -6.36 10.83 -46.33
C TYR A 307 -5.71 11.99 -45.60
N ASP A 308 -6.48 12.70 -44.79
CA ASP A 308 -5.97 13.77 -43.94
C ASP A 308 -5.63 13.22 -42.55
N VAL A 309 -4.34 13.00 -42.33
CA VAL A 309 -3.80 12.44 -41.08
C VAL A 309 -3.74 13.48 -39.96
N SER A 310 -3.91 14.77 -40.25
CA SER A 310 -3.95 15.81 -39.22
C SER A 310 -5.23 15.75 -38.37
N SER A 311 -6.23 15.00 -38.84
CA SER A 311 -7.53 14.80 -38.22
C SER A 311 -7.71 13.44 -37.51
N LEU A 312 -6.67 12.59 -37.52
CA LEU A 312 -6.68 11.20 -37.01
C LEU A 312 -5.81 11.05 -35.75
#